data_AF-A0A7S4CM57-F1
#
_entry.id   AF-A0A7S4CM57-F1
#
_cell.length_a   1.000
_cell.length_b   1.000
_cell.length_c   1.000
_cell.angle_alpha   90.00
_cell.angle_beta   90.00
_cell.angle_gamma   90.00
#
_symmetry.space_group_name_H-M   'P 1'
#
loop_
_entity.id
_entity.type
_entity.pdbx_description
1 polymer ?
#
loop_
_entity_poly.entity_id
_entity_poly.type
_entity_poly.pdbx_seq_one_letter_code
_entity_poly.pdbx_strand_id
1 'polypeptide(L)'
;LAGAQGTMNNFTFGNAKHQYYETVSGGSGAGDGFPGTDAVQTHMTNSRLTDPEVLEWRFPVLLREFKIRQGSGGAGKWKGGDGTTREVQFLEKMEASIISGHRVVPNYGLHGGQPGALGKNYIRRTDGSVQVLKGSDGAVLEPGDVFVVETPGGGGY
;
A
#
# COMPACT_ATOMS: atom_id res chain seq x y z
N LEU A 1 6.70 -15.74 13.85
CA LEU A 1 6.82 -14.45 13.13
C LEU A 1 5.84 -13.46 13.75
N ALA A 2 6.25 -12.20 13.91
CA ALA A 2 5.35 -11.09 14.22
C ALA A 2 4.33 -10.84 13.09
N GLY A 3 3.37 -9.96 13.31
CA GLY A 3 2.33 -9.64 12.32
C GLY A 3 2.93 -9.08 11.02
N ALA A 4 2.41 -9.51 9.87
CA ALA A 4 2.70 -8.93 8.56
C ALA A 4 1.46 -8.20 8.02
N GLN A 5 1.59 -7.47 6.91
CA GLN A 5 0.55 -6.64 6.27
C GLN A 5 -0.83 -7.28 5.95
N GLY A 6 -1.10 -8.51 6.38
CA GLY A 6 -2.34 -9.23 6.09
C GLY A 6 -2.40 -9.74 4.65
N THR A 7 -3.59 -10.07 4.15
CA THR A 7 -3.75 -10.75 2.86
C THR A 7 -3.14 -9.95 1.70
N MET A 8 -3.66 -8.76 1.35
CA MET A 8 -3.11 -7.85 0.31
C MET A 8 -3.68 -6.41 0.44
N ASN A 9 -3.08 -5.45 -0.28
CA ASN A 9 -3.68 -4.13 -0.58
C ASN A 9 -4.20 -4.13 -2.01
N ASN A 10 -5.50 -4.34 -2.20
CA ASN A 10 -6.11 -4.48 -3.52
C ASN A 10 -6.55 -3.12 -4.04
N PHE A 11 -5.80 -2.57 -4.98
CA PHE A 11 -6.12 -1.30 -5.61
C PHE A 11 -6.69 -1.54 -7.00
N THR A 12 -7.91 -1.05 -7.23
CA THR A 12 -8.61 -1.19 -8.51
C THR A 12 -9.07 0.16 -9.00
N PHE A 13 -9.03 0.37 -10.30
CA PHE A 13 -9.66 1.54 -10.89
C PHE A 13 -10.12 1.26 -12.31
N GLY A 14 -11.06 2.06 -12.79
CA GLY A 14 -11.56 1.92 -14.15
C GLY A 14 -12.62 2.94 -14.54
N ASN A 15 -13.06 2.81 -15.78
CA ASN A 15 -14.20 3.50 -16.36
C ASN A 15 -14.80 2.61 -17.46
N ALA A 16 -15.67 3.14 -18.32
CA ALA A 16 -16.32 2.34 -19.37
C ALA A 16 -15.34 1.70 -20.39
N LYS A 17 -14.08 2.15 -20.44
CA LYS A 17 -13.06 1.70 -21.40
C LYS A 17 -11.92 0.91 -20.75
N HIS A 18 -11.59 1.21 -19.50
CA HIS A 18 -10.41 0.69 -18.83
C HIS A 18 -10.79 -0.01 -17.52
N GLN A 19 -10.12 -1.12 -17.23
CA GLN A 19 -10.21 -1.82 -15.95
C GLN A 19 -8.81 -2.25 -15.51
N TYR A 20 -8.40 -1.82 -14.32
CA TYR A 20 -7.13 -2.19 -13.72
C TYR A 20 -7.34 -2.78 -12.32
N TYR A 21 -6.52 -3.77 -12.00
CA TYR A 21 -6.45 -4.40 -10.68
C TYR A 21 -4.98 -4.66 -10.34
N GLU A 22 -4.56 -4.23 -9.16
CA GLU A 22 -3.23 -4.45 -8.65
C GLU A 22 -3.25 -4.77 -7.16
N THR A 23 -2.26 -5.55 -6.75
CA THR A 23 -1.98 -5.86 -5.35
C THR A 23 -0.68 -5.18 -4.93
N VAL A 24 -0.76 -4.24 -4.00
CA VAL A 24 0.40 -3.47 -3.52
C VAL A 24 1.06 -4.17 -2.33
N SER A 25 2.39 -4.32 -2.39
CA SER A 25 3.19 -4.97 -1.37
C SER A 25 3.36 -4.12 -0.09
N GLY A 26 3.96 -4.69 0.95
CA GLY A 26 4.09 -4.04 2.24
C GLY A 26 5.12 -4.75 3.13
N GLY A 27 5.12 -4.45 4.42
CA GLY A 27 6.12 -4.99 5.34
C GLY A 27 5.80 -6.41 5.83
N SER A 28 6.79 -7.30 5.84
CA SER A 28 6.69 -8.58 6.54
C SER A 28 7.06 -8.47 8.02
N GLY A 29 6.47 -9.33 8.85
CA GLY A 29 6.83 -9.38 10.28
C GLY A 29 8.24 -9.91 10.48
N ALA A 30 8.90 -9.51 11.57
CA ALA A 30 10.17 -10.07 12.01
C ALA A 30 9.99 -11.41 12.74
N GLY A 31 11.07 -12.16 12.94
CA GLY A 31 11.05 -13.43 13.66
C GLY A 31 12.28 -13.68 14.51
N ASP A 32 12.33 -14.83 15.17
CA ASP A 32 13.47 -15.19 15.99
C ASP A 32 14.70 -15.45 15.11
N GLY A 33 15.64 -14.51 15.13
CA GLY A 33 16.88 -14.60 14.37
C GLY A 33 16.87 -13.89 13.02
N PHE A 34 15.78 -13.19 12.65
CA PHE A 34 15.70 -12.52 11.34
C PHE A 34 14.79 -11.28 11.30
N PRO A 35 15.18 -10.21 10.60
CA PRO A 35 14.33 -9.05 10.36
C PRO A 35 13.21 -9.37 9.36
N GLY A 36 12.15 -8.56 9.39
CA GLY A 36 11.18 -8.53 8.31
C GLY A 36 11.80 -7.99 7.03
N THR A 37 11.19 -8.33 5.90
CA THR A 37 11.56 -7.90 4.56
C THR A 37 10.67 -6.74 4.16
N ASP A 38 11.29 -5.72 3.56
CA ASP A 38 10.59 -4.53 3.07
C ASP A 38 9.84 -4.84 1.77
N ALA A 39 8.71 -4.17 1.55
CA ALA A 39 8.00 -4.12 0.26
C ALA A 39 7.72 -5.49 -0.41
N VAL A 40 7.42 -6.51 0.38
CA VAL A 40 7.21 -7.89 -0.08
C VAL A 40 5.75 -8.33 0.11
N GLN A 41 5.27 -9.23 -0.74
CA GLN A 41 3.98 -9.90 -0.51
C GLN A 41 4.18 -11.09 0.43
N THR A 42 3.36 -11.20 1.49
CA THR A 42 3.63 -12.13 2.59
C THR A 42 2.68 -13.31 2.68
N HIS A 43 1.39 -13.13 2.38
CA HIS A 43 0.37 -14.18 2.53
C HIS A 43 -0.15 -14.72 1.20
N MET A 44 -0.14 -13.90 0.16
CA MET A 44 -0.39 -14.34 -1.22
C MET A 44 0.86 -13.98 -2.02
N THR A 45 1.73 -14.96 -2.19
CA THR A 45 3.00 -14.82 -2.91
C THR A 45 2.80 -15.24 -4.38
N ASN A 46 3.58 -14.67 -5.30
CA ASN A 46 3.56 -14.86 -6.79
C ASN A 46 2.85 -13.82 -7.66
N SER A 47 2.39 -12.68 -7.14
CA SER A 47 2.04 -11.57 -8.03
C SER A 47 3.23 -10.61 -8.18
N ARG A 48 3.71 -10.45 -9.41
CA ARG A 48 4.70 -9.43 -9.76
C ARG A 48 4.00 -8.08 -9.81
N LEU A 49 4.72 -7.04 -9.40
CA LEU A 49 4.27 -5.67 -9.64
C LEU A 49 4.17 -5.44 -11.15
N THR A 50 3.17 -4.66 -11.58
CA THR A 50 3.14 -4.12 -12.94
C THR A 50 4.25 -3.10 -13.13
N ASP A 51 5.05 -3.26 -14.17
CA ASP A 51 6.09 -2.29 -14.52
C ASP A 51 5.46 -0.90 -14.75
N PRO A 52 6.05 0.19 -14.21
CA PRO A 52 5.52 1.54 -14.37
C PRO A 52 5.24 1.91 -15.83
N GLU A 53 6.17 1.60 -16.74
CA GLU A 53 6.03 1.90 -18.17
C GLU A 53 4.83 1.16 -18.79
N VAL A 54 4.56 -0.08 -18.38
CA VAL A 54 3.42 -0.86 -18.87
C VAL A 54 2.11 -0.30 -18.32
N LEU A 55 2.09 0.11 -17.05
CA LEU A 55 0.94 0.76 -16.42
C LEU A 55 0.58 2.05 -17.15
N GLU A 56 1.53 2.96 -17.32
CA GLU A 56 1.32 4.27 -17.94
C GLU A 56 1.03 4.18 -19.44
N TRP A 57 1.54 3.15 -20.12
CA TRP A 57 1.23 2.92 -21.53
C TRP A 57 -0.18 2.38 -21.75
N ARG A 58 -0.68 1.51 -20.86
CA ARG A 58 -1.98 0.86 -21.02
C ARG A 58 -3.14 1.63 -20.43
N PHE A 59 -2.88 2.49 -19.45
CA PHE A 59 -3.91 3.19 -18.70
C PHE A 59 -3.60 4.69 -18.64
N PRO A 60 -4.61 5.57 -18.72
CA PRO A 60 -4.44 7.02 -18.63
C PRO A 60 -4.17 7.45 -17.18
N VAL A 61 -3.02 7.04 -16.65
CA VAL A 61 -2.52 7.35 -15.30
C VAL A 61 -1.02 7.61 -15.36
N LEU A 62 -0.49 8.28 -14.35
CA LEU A 62 0.96 8.44 -14.12
C LEU A 62 1.31 7.91 -12.74
N LEU A 63 2.33 7.05 -12.66
CA LEU A 63 2.89 6.60 -11.38
C LEU A 63 3.88 7.65 -10.88
N ARG A 64 3.42 8.54 -10.00
CA ARG A 64 4.24 9.64 -9.48
C ARG A 64 5.34 9.16 -8.55
N GLU A 65 5.04 8.16 -7.74
CA GLU A 65 5.97 7.60 -6.79
C GLU A 65 5.66 6.14 -6.51
N PHE A 66 6.71 5.31 -6.45
CA PHE A 66 6.64 4.01 -5.81
C PHE A 66 7.93 3.73 -5.05
N LYS A 67 7.87 3.80 -3.72
CA LYS A 67 9.06 3.70 -2.85
C LYS A 67 8.79 2.89 -1.59
N ILE A 68 9.87 2.44 -0.95
CA ILE A 68 9.81 1.89 0.40
C ILE A 68 9.44 3.02 1.38
N ARG A 69 8.44 2.75 2.24
CA ARG A 69 7.98 3.66 3.30
C ARG A 69 8.88 3.50 4.52
N GLN A 70 10.08 4.07 4.43
CA GLN A 70 11.15 3.92 5.43
C GLN A 70 10.67 4.22 6.85
N GLY A 71 11.02 3.36 7.80
CA GLY A 71 10.69 3.50 9.22
C GLY A 71 9.24 3.14 9.57
N SER A 72 8.55 2.41 8.71
CA SER A 72 7.19 1.93 8.97
C SER A 72 7.13 0.57 9.66
N GLY A 73 8.19 -0.23 9.58
CA GLY A 73 8.35 -1.49 10.28
C GLY A 73 8.53 -1.29 11.79
N GLY A 74 7.93 -2.18 12.57
CA GLY A 74 7.99 -2.17 14.03
C GLY A 74 9.40 -2.40 14.54
N ALA A 75 9.80 -1.65 15.55
CA ALA A 75 11.09 -1.82 16.21
C ALA A 75 11.15 -3.12 17.02
N GLY A 76 12.34 -3.65 17.29
CA GLY A 76 12.56 -4.87 18.07
C GLY A 76 14.03 -5.24 18.05
N LYS A 77 14.38 -6.39 18.66
CA LYS A 77 15.69 -7.02 18.41
C LYS A 77 15.85 -7.29 16.91
N TRP A 78 14.76 -7.69 16.26
CA TRP A 78 14.64 -7.77 14.81
C TRP A 78 13.55 -6.81 14.33
N LYS A 79 13.93 -5.89 13.45
CA LYS A 79 13.01 -4.88 12.89
C LYS A 79 12.01 -5.57 11.95
N GLY A 80 10.73 -5.21 12.02
CA GLY A 80 9.76 -5.54 11.00
C GLY A 80 10.07 -4.85 9.67
N GLY A 81 9.58 -5.41 8.57
CA GLY A 81 9.77 -4.86 7.23
C GLY A 81 8.99 -3.55 7.05
N ASP A 82 9.55 -2.62 6.29
CA ASP A 82 8.90 -1.40 5.87
C ASP A 82 7.88 -1.67 4.74
N GLY A 83 6.77 -0.95 4.77
CA GLY A 83 5.77 -0.93 3.70
C GLY A 83 6.23 -0.14 2.48
N THR A 84 5.27 0.27 1.64
CA THR A 84 5.50 1.07 0.44
C THR A 84 4.55 2.26 0.36
N THR A 85 5.00 3.33 -0.29
CA THR A 85 4.14 4.42 -0.77
C THR A 85 3.97 4.26 -2.28
N ARG A 86 2.74 4.24 -2.76
CA ARG A 86 2.37 4.20 -4.19
C ARG A 86 1.42 5.34 -4.51
N GLU A 87 1.81 6.22 -5.43
CA GLU A 87 1.05 7.41 -5.83
C GLU A 87 0.68 7.35 -7.30
N VAL A 88 -0.62 7.27 -7.60
CA VAL A 88 -1.14 7.18 -8.97
C VAL A 88 -1.97 8.41 -9.28
N GLN A 89 -1.49 9.23 -10.21
CA GLN A 89 -2.24 10.37 -10.74
C GLN A 89 -3.14 9.91 -11.89
N PHE A 90 -4.39 10.33 -11.88
CA PHE A 90 -5.35 10.03 -12.94
C PHE A 90 -5.30 11.09 -14.04
N LEU A 91 -5.30 10.67 -15.30
CA LEU A 91 -5.37 11.56 -16.47
C LEU A 91 -6.76 11.57 -17.11
N GLU A 92 -7.61 10.62 -16.75
CA GLU A 92 -9.03 10.56 -17.10
C GLU A 92 -9.88 10.36 -15.86
N LYS A 93 -11.16 10.74 -15.95
CA LYS A 93 -12.14 10.45 -14.91
C LYS A 93 -12.31 8.93 -14.75
N MET A 94 -12.12 8.45 -13.53
CA MET A 94 -12.21 7.03 -13.18
C MET A 94 -12.76 6.83 -11.78
N GLU A 95 -13.40 5.69 -11.56
CA GLU A 95 -13.72 5.21 -10.22
C GLU A 95 -12.56 4.35 -9.73
N ALA A 96 -12.07 4.62 -8.51
CA ALA A 96 -11.07 3.80 -7.85
C ALA A 96 -11.61 3.26 -6.53
N SER A 97 -11.20 2.03 -6.21
CA SER A 97 -11.57 1.34 -4.97
C SER A 97 -10.34 0.67 -4.37
N ILE A 98 -10.34 0.56 -3.05
CA ILE A 98 -9.28 -0.07 -2.26
C ILE A 98 -9.88 -1.04 -1.26
N ILE A 99 -9.36 -2.26 -1.21
CA ILE A 99 -9.64 -3.24 -0.15
C ILE A 99 -8.32 -3.62 0.51
N SER A 100 -8.17 -3.19 1.76
CA SER A 100 -6.88 -3.17 2.43
C SER A 100 -7.03 -3.19 3.96
N GLY A 101 -6.19 -3.98 4.64
CA GLY A 101 -6.20 -4.15 6.09
C GLY A 101 -5.35 -3.13 6.84
N HIS A 102 -5.31 -3.19 8.17
CA HIS A 102 -4.35 -2.43 9.00
C HIS A 102 -4.33 -0.90 8.81
N ARG A 103 -5.50 -0.31 8.52
CA ARG A 103 -5.75 1.15 8.58
C ARG A 103 -6.21 1.62 9.97
N VAL A 104 -6.56 0.68 10.84
CA VAL A 104 -7.07 0.93 12.20
C VAL A 104 -6.26 0.15 13.25
N VAL A 105 -6.06 -1.15 13.03
CA VAL A 105 -5.30 -2.02 13.95
C VAL A 105 -3.93 -2.35 13.35
N PRO A 106 -2.81 -2.00 14.02
CA PRO A 106 -1.48 -2.22 13.47
C PRO A 106 -1.07 -3.70 13.50
N ASN A 107 -0.03 -4.03 12.73
CA ASN A 107 0.60 -5.34 12.82
C ASN A 107 1.30 -5.47 14.16
N TYR A 108 0.88 -6.43 14.98
CA TYR A 108 1.44 -6.64 16.31
C TYR A 108 2.90 -7.10 16.23
N GLY A 109 3.72 -6.62 17.16
CA GLY A 109 5.05 -7.18 17.40
C GLY A 109 4.99 -8.42 18.30
N LEU A 110 6.11 -9.13 18.44
CA LEU A 110 6.21 -10.36 19.23
C LEU A 110 7.45 -10.29 20.14
N HIS A 111 7.47 -10.98 21.29
CA HIS A 111 8.64 -11.09 22.19
C HIS A 111 9.34 -9.78 22.60
N GLY A 112 8.59 -8.67 22.67
CA GLY A 112 9.12 -7.34 23.02
C GLY A 112 9.22 -6.38 21.82
N GLY A 113 9.06 -6.91 20.61
CA GLY A 113 8.89 -6.12 19.39
C GLY A 113 7.65 -5.21 19.42
N GLN A 114 7.81 -4.04 18.81
CA GLN A 114 6.79 -3.02 18.67
C GLN A 114 5.92 -3.25 17.42
N PRO A 115 4.67 -2.73 17.41
CA PRO A 115 3.83 -2.78 16.24
C PRO A 115 4.41 -2.01 15.05
N GLY A 116 4.11 -2.46 13.84
CA GLY A 116 4.36 -1.69 12.62
C GLY A 116 3.39 -0.52 12.47
N ALA A 117 3.78 0.50 11.71
CA ALA A 117 2.93 1.64 11.39
C ALA A 117 1.69 1.21 10.59
N LEU A 118 0.56 1.87 10.88
CA LEU A 118 -0.68 1.71 10.13
C LEU A 118 -0.50 2.14 8.67
N GLY A 119 -1.20 1.44 7.77
CA GLY A 119 -1.37 1.88 6.40
C GLY A 119 -2.34 3.06 6.31
N LYS A 120 -2.27 3.82 5.22
CA LYS A 120 -3.14 4.97 4.94
C LYS A 120 -3.55 4.97 3.47
N ASN A 121 -4.78 5.37 3.20
CA ASN A 121 -5.28 5.60 1.86
C ASN A 121 -5.84 7.02 1.82
N TYR A 122 -5.49 7.80 0.81
CA TYR A 122 -6.04 9.14 0.64
C TYR A 122 -5.91 9.62 -0.80
N ILE A 123 -6.70 10.63 -1.14
CA ILE A 123 -6.68 11.30 -2.44
C ILE A 123 -6.22 12.73 -2.22
N ARG A 124 -5.18 13.15 -2.95
CA ARG A 124 -4.83 14.56 -3.10
C ARG A 124 -5.58 15.11 -4.30
N ARG A 125 -6.52 16.02 -4.04
CA ARG A 125 -7.36 16.64 -5.06
C ARG A 125 -6.64 17.80 -5.75
N THR A 126 -7.03 18.10 -6.98
CA THR A 126 -6.48 19.23 -7.75
C THR A 126 -6.72 20.60 -7.10
N ASP A 127 -7.75 20.73 -6.25
CA ASP A 127 -8.03 21.94 -5.45
C ASP A 127 -7.15 22.05 -4.18
N GLY A 128 -6.26 21.08 -3.95
CA GLY A 128 -5.37 21.02 -2.79
C GLY A 128 -5.96 20.32 -1.56
N SER A 129 -7.24 19.93 -1.60
CA SER A 129 -7.86 19.18 -0.51
C SER A 129 -7.37 17.73 -0.45
N VAL A 130 -7.44 17.13 0.74
CA VAL A 130 -7.10 15.72 0.96
C VAL A 130 -8.33 14.97 1.45
N GLN A 131 -8.76 13.97 0.69
CA GLN A 131 -9.82 13.05 1.11
C GLN A 131 -9.19 11.76 1.65
N VAL A 132 -9.36 11.51 2.95
CA VAL A 132 -8.92 10.27 3.58
C VAL A 132 -9.93 9.15 3.29
N LEU A 133 -9.42 7.97 2.97
CA LEU A 133 -10.19 6.78 2.66
C LEU A 133 -9.97 5.68 3.71
N LYS A 134 -11.00 4.88 3.96
CA LYS A 134 -10.93 3.71 4.85
C LYS A 134 -10.17 2.55 4.19
N GLY A 135 -10.06 1.44 4.93
CA GLY A 135 -9.45 0.21 4.44
C GLY A 135 -10.25 -0.44 3.30
N SER A 136 -11.58 -0.34 3.34
CA SER A 136 -12.51 -0.73 2.29
C SER A 136 -13.31 0.49 1.89
N ASP A 137 -12.92 1.13 0.78
CA ASP A 137 -13.49 2.41 0.37
C ASP A 137 -13.24 2.66 -1.13
N GLY A 138 -13.86 3.71 -1.66
CA GLY A 138 -13.68 4.12 -3.04
C GLY A 138 -14.09 5.55 -3.28
N ALA A 139 -13.66 6.10 -4.40
CA ALA A 139 -14.06 7.42 -4.84
C ALA A 139 -13.86 7.58 -6.35
N VAL A 140 -14.55 8.57 -6.90
CA VAL A 140 -14.28 9.08 -8.25
C VAL A 140 -13.07 10.01 -8.19
N LEU A 141 -12.12 9.80 -9.10
CA LEU A 141 -11.02 10.71 -9.39
C LEU A 141 -11.33 11.50 -10.65
N GLU A 142 -11.07 12.79 -10.59
CA GLU A 142 -11.04 13.66 -11.76
C GLU A 142 -9.61 13.75 -12.33
N PRO A 143 -9.43 14.12 -13.61
CA PRO A 143 -8.11 14.33 -14.18
C PRO A 143 -7.26 15.28 -13.32
N GLY A 144 -6.06 14.83 -12.93
CA GLY A 144 -5.14 15.55 -12.07
C GLY A 144 -5.12 15.06 -10.62
N ASP A 145 -6.17 14.40 -10.14
CA ASP A 145 -6.20 13.87 -8.77
C ASP A 145 -5.20 12.72 -8.59
N VAL A 146 -4.64 12.60 -7.38
CA VAL A 146 -3.65 11.57 -7.04
C VAL A 146 -4.18 10.67 -5.93
N PHE A 147 -4.32 9.38 -6.23
CA PHE A 147 -4.62 8.36 -5.23
C PHE A 147 -3.33 7.84 -4.60
N VAL A 148 -3.24 7.89 -3.28
CA VAL A 148 -2.06 7.47 -2.53
C VAL A 148 -2.39 6.26 -1.66
N VAL A 149 -1.59 5.20 -1.81
CA VAL A 149 -1.60 4.01 -0.96
C VAL A 149 -0.29 3.96 -0.18
N GLU A 150 -0.37 4.15 1.14
CA GLU A 150 0.70 3.81 2.07
C GLU A 150 0.37 2.46 2.71
N THR A 151 1.15 1.43 2.42
CA THR A 151 0.94 0.09 2.99
C THR A 151 1.54 -0.02 4.39
N PRO A 152 0.97 -0.87 5.26
CA PRO A 152 1.45 -1.00 6.64
C PRO A 152 2.84 -1.64 6.68
N GLY A 153 3.61 -1.31 7.73
CA GLY A 153 4.85 -2.03 8.06
C GLY A 153 4.57 -3.30 8.86
N GLY A 154 5.49 -4.25 8.84
CA GLY A 154 5.42 -5.47 9.66
C GLY A 154 5.75 -5.20 11.13
N GLY A 155 5.30 -6.07 12.03
CA GLY A 155 5.64 -6.02 13.45
C GLY A 155 7.10 -6.43 13.71
N GLY A 156 7.71 -5.83 14.72
CA GLY A 156 9.04 -6.22 15.19
C GLY A 156 9.02 -7.47 16.06
N TYR A 157 10.20 -8.02 16.33
CA TYR A 157 10.43 -9.15 17.23
C TYR A 157 11.44 -8.78 18.30
#